data_AF-A0A7R8UD69-F1
#
_entry.id   AF-A0A7R8UD69-F1
#
_cell.length_a   1.000
_cell.length_b   1.000
_cell.length_c   1.000
_cell.angle_alpha   90.00
_cell.angle_beta   90.00
_cell.angle_gamma   90.00
#
_symmetry.space_group_name_H-M   'P 1'
#
loop_
_entity.id
_entity.type
_entity.pdbx_description
1 polymer ?
#
loop_
_entity_poly.entity_id
_entity_poly.type
_entity_poly.pdbx_seq_one_letter_code
_entity_poly.pdbx_strand_id
1 'polypeptide(L)'
;MQRGHAICGLLRKSPLSTFAGGERVRLGAIAAERKPRGNLLPRSDSASSRECSIDPSQFYLCTRGKHTMAEYCKILDVPLAESDPVLLELIRKEKSRQVHGLEMIASENFTSLSVLECLSSCLHNKYSEGYPGQRYYGGNQFIDEVENLARKRALETFKLNPEEWGVNVQPYSGSPANFAVYTAICEPHGRIMGLDLPDGGHLTHGFFTATKKISATSIFFESMPYKVDPTSGLIDYDQLEANAKLFKPRVIIAGVSCYSRCLDYARFRKIADANGSYLFADMAHIAGLVAAGIVPSPFEYADIVSTTTHKTLRGPRAGVIFFRKGVRSVKPNGEKIMYDLESRINQAVFPGLQGGPHNNTIAGIATAMLQAQQPEFIEYQKQVVKNAQRLCEGLISKGYKVATGGTDIHLVLVDLTSTGEISAISGPKLPDFKNVISTNADVIAKIKSLRQEVEAFSENFPLPGYPTH
;
A
#
# COMPACT_ATOMS: atom_id res chain seq x y z
N MET A 1 66.42 3.88 10.49
CA MET A 1 66.98 4.50 9.26
C MET A 1 65.79 5.11 8.51
N GLN A 2 65.66 6.44 8.32
CA GLN A 2 66.38 7.29 7.33
C GLN A 2 66.22 6.74 5.89
N ARG A 3 65.70 7.44 4.85
CA ARG A 3 65.28 8.85 4.56
C ARG A 3 64.11 8.80 3.54
N GLY A 4 63.35 9.84 3.15
CA GLY A 4 63.26 11.25 3.55
C GLY A 4 63.18 12.25 2.37
N HIS A 5 62.18 13.16 2.38
CA HIS A 5 62.04 14.44 1.62
C HIS A 5 61.65 14.38 0.12
N ALA A 6 60.97 15.38 -0.48
CA ALA A 6 60.45 16.69 -0.01
C ALA A 6 58.99 16.89 -0.54
N ILE A 7 58.09 17.80 -0.08
CA ILE A 7 58.10 19.05 0.72
C ILE A 7 58.41 20.37 -0.04
N CYS A 8 57.36 21.02 -0.58
CA CYS A 8 57.18 22.49 -0.65
C CYS A 8 55.69 22.82 -1.00
N GLY A 9 54.96 23.77 -0.41
CA GLY A 9 55.24 24.65 0.74
C GLY A 9 54.85 26.12 0.50
N LEU A 10 53.70 26.58 1.01
CA LEU A 10 53.27 27.99 1.27
C LEU A 10 51.77 27.95 1.67
N LEU A 11 51.31 28.00 2.93
CA LEU A 11 51.48 28.95 4.05
C LEU A 11 51.04 30.40 3.78
N ARG A 12 49.96 30.83 4.43
CA ARG A 12 49.99 31.93 5.43
C ARG A 12 48.84 31.81 6.44
N LYS A 13 49.05 32.39 7.64
CA LYS A 13 48.21 32.26 8.84
C LYS A 13 47.38 33.52 9.11
N SER A 14 46.40 33.37 10.02
CA SER A 14 45.58 34.40 10.67
C SER A 14 46.39 35.51 11.38
N PRO A 15 45.72 36.57 11.87
CA PRO A 15 45.47 36.61 13.32
C PRO A 15 44.08 37.15 13.74
N LEU A 16 43.75 36.99 15.04
CA LEU A 16 42.62 37.64 15.70
C LEU A 16 42.96 39.08 16.10
N SER A 17 41.96 39.97 16.11
CA SER A 17 41.72 40.89 17.23
C SER A 17 40.31 41.50 17.20
N THR A 18 39.81 41.83 18.38
CA THR A 18 38.49 42.44 18.69
C THR A 18 38.36 43.89 18.25
N PHE A 19 37.15 44.35 17.89
CA PHE A 19 36.46 45.47 18.57
C PHE A 19 34.95 45.51 18.20
N ALA A 20 34.18 46.29 18.96
CA ALA A 20 32.71 46.30 18.95
C ALA A 20 32.07 47.25 17.92
N GLY A 21 30.81 46.99 17.58
CA GLY A 21 29.96 47.84 16.74
C GLY A 21 28.84 46.99 16.14
N GLY A 22 27.59 47.22 16.54
CA GLY A 22 26.48 46.33 16.20
C GLY A 22 25.61 46.87 15.07
N GLU A 23 25.07 45.97 14.25
CA GLU A 23 23.77 46.14 13.59
C GLU A 23 23.15 44.76 13.37
N ARG A 24 21.90 44.57 13.81
CA ARG A 24 21.13 43.34 13.56
C ARG A 24 19.97 43.66 12.64
N VAL A 25 20.01 43.17 11.41
CA VAL A 25 18.86 43.18 10.51
C VAL A 25 17.78 42.24 11.07
N ARG A 26 16.61 42.78 11.40
CA ARG A 26 15.40 42.00 11.73
C ARG A 26 14.37 42.16 10.61
N LEU A 27 13.88 41.04 10.10
CA LEU A 27 12.66 41.00 9.29
C LEU A 27 11.45 41.34 10.17
N GLY A 28 10.65 42.31 9.74
CA GLY A 28 9.53 42.84 10.52
C GLY A 28 8.25 42.02 10.38
N ALA A 29 7.68 41.60 11.50
CA ALA A 29 6.27 41.22 11.59
C ALA A 29 5.48 42.44 12.09
N ILE A 30 4.43 42.83 11.36
CA ILE A 30 3.53 43.93 11.76
C ILE A 30 2.23 43.32 12.29
N ALA A 31 2.09 43.31 13.62
CA ALA A 31 0.81 43.14 14.28
C ALA A 31 0.25 44.53 14.61
N ALA A 32 -0.98 44.82 14.17
CA ALA A 32 -1.60 46.13 14.37
C ALA A 32 -2.27 46.24 15.76
N GLU A 33 -1.96 47.32 16.48
CA GLU A 33 -2.55 47.63 17.78
C GLU A 33 -3.98 48.21 17.67
N ARG A 34 -4.77 48.11 18.74
CA ARG A 34 -6.11 48.68 18.88
C ARG A 34 -6.11 49.92 19.79
N LYS A 35 -6.80 51.01 19.39
CA LYS A 35 -7.56 51.99 20.21
C LYS A 35 -8.07 53.16 19.33
N PRO A 36 -9.06 53.98 19.75
CA PRO A 36 -10.42 53.63 20.14
C PRO A 36 -11.50 54.47 19.35
N ARG A 37 -12.76 54.43 19.80
CA ARG A 37 -13.99 54.89 19.11
C ARG A 37 -14.09 56.39 18.80
N GLY A 38 -14.84 56.73 17.74
CA GLY A 38 -15.46 58.05 17.49
C GLY A 38 -16.74 57.99 16.64
N ASN A 39 -17.87 58.34 17.26
CA ASN A 39 -19.17 58.85 16.73
C ASN A 39 -19.92 58.21 15.53
N LEU A 40 -21.05 57.57 15.88
CA LEU A 40 -22.43 57.67 15.31
C LEU A 40 -22.70 59.03 14.58
N LEU A 41 -23.53 59.22 13.52
CA LEU A 41 -24.67 58.57 12.82
C LEU A 41 -24.80 59.28 11.41
N PRO A 42 -25.79 59.00 10.50
CA PRO A 42 -26.84 57.97 10.47
C PRO A 42 -26.80 57.08 9.20
N ARG A 43 -27.72 56.11 9.11
CA ARG A 43 -28.08 55.42 7.85
C ARG A 43 -28.94 56.34 6.98
N SER A 44 -28.76 56.25 5.66
CA SER A 44 -29.74 56.71 4.67
C SER A 44 -30.04 55.58 3.69
N ASP A 45 -31.32 55.29 3.48
CA ASP A 45 -31.79 54.26 2.56
C ASP A 45 -31.79 54.79 1.12
N SER A 46 -31.02 54.14 0.24
CA SER A 46 -31.16 54.25 -1.22
C SER A 46 -30.49 53.08 -1.94
N ALA A 47 -30.92 51.86 -1.60
CA ALA A 47 -30.58 50.66 -2.36
C ALA A 47 -31.29 50.69 -3.74
N SER A 48 -30.72 51.42 -4.70
CA SER A 48 -31.12 51.29 -6.10
C SER A 48 -30.68 49.91 -6.61
N SER A 49 -31.67 49.07 -6.89
CA SER A 49 -31.49 47.74 -7.46
C SER A 49 -30.93 47.85 -8.88
N ARG A 50 -29.60 47.84 -9.01
CA ARG A 50 -28.97 47.45 -10.27
C ARG A 50 -29.11 45.94 -10.42
N GLU A 51 -30.22 45.51 -11.00
CA GLU A 51 -30.32 44.19 -11.60
C GLU A 51 -29.18 44.04 -12.59
N CYS A 52 -28.20 43.20 -12.26
CA CYS A 52 -27.24 42.74 -13.24
C CYS A 52 -27.94 41.70 -14.11
N SER A 53 -28.66 42.19 -15.12
CA SER A 53 -29.23 41.35 -16.17
C SER A 53 -28.09 40.74 -16.98
N ILE A 54 -27.65 39.55 -16.56
CA ILE A 54 -26.75 38.71 -17.33
C ILE A 54 -27.52 38.26 -18.58
N ASP A 55 -27.26 38.92 -19.69
CA ASP A 55 -27.81 38.58 -21.00
C ASP A 55 -27.32 37.18 -21.41
N PRO A 56 -28.21 36.17 -21.54
CA PRO A 56 -27.82 34.81 -21.92
C PRO A 56 -27.16 34.74 -23.31
N SER A 57 -27.36 35.75 -24.17
CA SER A 57 -26.75 35.80 -25.50
C SER A 57 -25.25 36.15 -25.49
N GLN A 58 -24.70 36.61 -24.36
CA GLN A 58 -23.27 36.92 -24.23
C GLN A 58 -22.38 35.70 -23.92
N PHE A 59 -22.95 34.50 -23.76
CA PHE A 59 -22.18 33.26 -23.87
C PHE A 59 -21.80 33.00 -25.34
N TYR A 60 -20.78 33.71 -25.80
CA TYR A 60 -20.08 33.42 -27.07
C TYR A 60 -19.42 32.04 -26.98
N LEU A 61 -20.19 31.00 -27.31
CA LEU A 61 -19.67 29.68 -27.64
C LEU A 61 -18.66 29.84 -28.79
N CYS A 62 -17.43 29.39 -28.57
CA CYS A 62 -16.37 29.41 -29.57
C CYS A 62 -16.62 28.32 -30.64
N THR A 63 -17.63 28.51 -31.48
CA THR A 63 -18.00 27.57 -32.56
C THR A 63 -17.11 27.74 -33.79
N ARG A 64 -15.84 27.38 -33.65
CA ARG A 64 -14.93 27.14 -34.78
C ARG A 64 -14.33 25.73 -34.74
N GLY A 65 -15.23 24.74 -34.73
CA GLY A 65 -14.97 23.33 -35.01
C GLY A 65 -16.24 22.70 -35.55
N LYS A 66 -16.14 21.76 -36.51
CA LYS A 66 -17.29 21.08 -37.14
C LYS A 66 -17.89 19.96 -36.27
N HIS A 67 -17.76 20.06 -34.95
CA HIS A 67 -18.32 19.13 -33.99
C HIS A 67 -19.25 19.91 -33.06
N THR A 68 -20.53 19.58 -33.16
CA THR A 68 -21.58 20.14 -32.30
C THR A 68 -21.44 19.59 -30.89
N MET A 69 -21.90 20.35 -29.89
CA MET A 69 -21.91 19.86 -28.51
C MET A 69 -22.77 18.58 -28.36
N ALA A 70 -23.77 18.40 -29.21
CA ALA A 70 -24.59 17.18 -29.28
C ALA A 70 -23.78 15.95 -29.73
N GLU A 71 -22.88 16.09 -30.71
CA GLU A 71 -21.97 15.01 -31.11
C GLU A 71 -20.96 14.67 -30.01
N TYR A 72 -20.49 15.67 -29.25
CA TYR A 72 -19.61 15.43 -28.10
C TYR A 72 -20.35 14.73 -26.94
N CYS A 73 -21.56 15.16 -26.58
CA CYS A 73 -22.37 14.47 -25.57
C CYS A 73 -22.58 13.00 -25.94
N LYS A 74 -22.84 12.70 -27.23
CA LYS A 74 -23.02 11.34 -27.71
C LYS A 74 -21.80 10.44 -27.43
N ILE A 75 -20.57 10.95 -27.47
CA ILE A 75 -19.36 10.17 -27.16
C ILE A 75 -19.37 9.64 -25.71
N LEU A 76 -20.00 10.36 -24.78
CA LEU A 76 -20.05 9.98 -23.36
C LEU A 76 -21.02 8.81 -23.08
N ASP A 77 -22.00 8.60 -23.97
CA ASP A 77 -23.05 7.57 -23.83
C ASP A 77 -22.80 6.32 -24.71
N VAL A 78 -21.75 6.31 -25.55
CA VAL A 78 -21.44 5.20 -26.46
C VAL A 78 -20.68 4.08 -25.73
N PRO A 79 -21.18 2.83 -25.71
CA PRO A 79 -20.51 1.70 -25.06
C PRO A 79 -19.12 1.43 -25.63
N LEU A 80 -18.21 0.88 -24.80
CA LEU A 80 -16.84 0.54 -25.21
C LEU A 80 -16.77 -0.34 -26.48
N ALA A 81 -17.76 -1.21 -26.69
CA ALA A 81 -17.85 -2.06 -27.88
C ALA A 81 -17.98 -1.28 -29.21
N GLU A 82 -18.48 -0.05 -29.15
CA GLU A 82 -18.65 0.85 -30.30
C GLU A 82 -17.57 1.94 -30.31
N SER A 83 -17.19 2.50 -29.15
CA SER A 83 -16.22 3.59 -29.05
C SER A 83 -14.76 3.15 -29.13
N ASP A 84 -14.40 1.99 -28.58
CA ASP A 84 -13.07 1.38 -28.71
C ASP A 84 -13.15 -0.17 -28.75
N PRO A 85 -13.56 -0.73 -29.91
CA PRO A 85 -13.60 -2.19 -30.10
C PRO A 85 -12.21 -2.84 -30.02
N VAL A 86 -11.13 -2.09 -30.21
CA VAL A 86 -9.75 -2.61 -30.12
C VAL A 86 -9.41 -2.88 -28.65
N LEU A 87 -9.71 -1.94 -27.75
CA LEU A 87 -9.52 -2.13 -26.31
C LEU A 87 -10.45 -3.21 -25.76
N LEU A 88 -11.71 -3.28 -26.21
CA LEU A 88 -12.61 -4.38 -25.81
C LEU A 88 -12.06 -5.76 -26.18
N GLU A 89 -11.45 -5.89 -27.35
CA GLU A 89 -10.84 -7.15 -27.78
C GLU A 89 -9.61 -7.53 -26.94
N LEU A 90 -8.84 -6.56 -26.45
CA LEU A 90 -7.75 -6.81 -25.49
C LEU A 90 -8.31 -7.27 -24.13
N ILE A 91 -9.39 -6.66 -23.65
CA ILE A 91 -10.07 -7.08 -22.41
C ILE A 91 -10.59 -8.52 -22.52
N ARG A 92 -11.22 -8.87 -23.66
CA ARG A 92 -11.68 -10.25 -23.93
C ARG A 92 -10.54 -11.25 -23.93
N LYS A 93 -9.37 -10.88 -24.49
CA LYS A 93 -8.17 -11.73 -24.47
C LYS A 93 -7.61 -11.95 -23.06
N GLU A 94 -7.63 -10.93 -22.20
CA GLU A 94 -7.23 -11.08 -20.80
C GLU A 94 -8.24 -11.93 -20.00
N LYS A 95 -9.55 -11.71 -20.16
CA LYS A 95 -10.57 -12.58 -19.57
C LYS A 95 -10.38 -14.03 -20.02
N SER A 96 -10.11 -14.25 -21.30
CA SER A 96 -9.78 -15.58 -21.83
C SER A 96 -8.55 -16.16 -21.15
N ARG A 97 -7.45 -15.40 -21.02
CA ARG A 97 -6.23 -15.86 -20.31
C ARG A 97 -6.52 -16.30 -18.86
N GLN A 98 -7.42 -15.61 -18.15
CA GLN A 98 -7.81 -15.94 -16.78
C GLN A 98 -8.68 -17.22 -16.69
N VAL A 99 -9.55 -17.48 -17.67
CA VAL A 99 -10.37 -18.72 -17.73
C VAL A 99 -9.51 -19.94 -18.06
N HIS A 100 -8.53 -19.78 -18.95
CA HIS A 100 -7.69 -20.87 -19.46
C HIS A 100 -6.36 -21.01 -18.68
N GLY A 101 -6.30 -20.50 -17.44
CA GLY A 101 -5.08 -20.42 -16.63
C GLY A 101 -5.24 -20.95 -15.20
N LEU A 102 -4.16 -21.51 -14.66
CA LEU A 102 -4.01 -21.76 -13.22
C LEU A 102 -3.26 -20.60 -12.58
N GLU A 103 -3.99 -19.64 -12.01
CA GLU A 103 -3.41 -18.45 -11.38
C GLU A 103 -2.78 -18.78 -10.02
N MET A 104 -1.51 -19.17 -10.05
CA MET A 104 -0.72 -19.54 -8.86
C MET A 104 0.09 -18.36 -8.28
N ILE A 105 -0.15 -17.13 -8.73
CA ILE A 105 0.50 -15.93 -8.20
C ILE A 105 -0.14 -15.55 -6.87
N ALA A 106 0.57 -15.78 -5.75
CA ALA A 106 0.06 -15.61 -4.38
C ALA A 106 -0.38 -14.18 -3.97
N SER A 107 -0.24 -13.19 -4.85
CA SER A 107 -0.74 -11.82 -4.66
C SER A 107 -1.97 -11.48 -5.49
N GLU A 108 -2.45 -12.39 -6.34
CA GLU A 108 -3.60 -12.19 -7.22
C GLU A 108 -4.85 -12.89 -6.68
N ASN A 109 -6.02 -12.39 -7.12
CA ASN A 109 -7.33 -12.92 -6.75
C ASN A 109 -8.39 -12.34 -7.69
N PHE A 110 -9.53 -13.01 -7.80
CA PHE A 110 -10.66 -12.53 -8.59
C PHE A 110 -11.68 -11.83 -7.68
N THR A 111 -11.87 -10.53 -7.87
CA THR A 111 -12.83 -9.75 -7.07
C THR A 111 -14.28 -10.08 -7.44
N SER A 112 -15.24 -9.72 -6.57
CA SER A 112 -16.65 -9.99 -6.82
C SER A 112 -17.27 -8.97 -7.77
N LEU A 113 -18.32 -9.38 -8.48
CA LEU A 113 -19.07 -8.52 -9.39
C LEU A 113 -19.54 -7.21 -8.71
N SER A 114 -20.08 -7.30 -7.49
CA SER A 114 -20.55 -6.12 -6.74
C SER A 114 -19.44 -5.16 -6.33
N VAL A 115 -18.17 -5.59 -6.29
CA VAL A 115 -17.02 -4.69 -6.15
C VAL A 115 -16.73 -3.99 -7.48
N LEU A 116 -16.82 -4.69 -8.63
CA LEU A 116 -16.68 -4.08 -9.96
C LEU A 116 -17.76 -3.02 -10.21
N GLU A 117 -19.01 -3.30 -9.84
CA GLU A 117 -20.13 -2.35 -9.96
C GLU A 117 -19.91 -1.07 -9.14
N CYS A 118 -19.25 -1.17 -7.97
CA CYS A 118 -18.84 0.00 -7.20
C CYS A 118 -17.77 0.82 -7.95
N LEU A 119 -16.79 0.16 -8.59
CA LEU A 119 -15.71 0.83 -9.33
C LEU A 119 -16.23 1.57 -10.57
N SER A 120 -17.23 1.06 -11.26
CA SER A 120 -17.87 1.70 -12.43
C SER A 120 -19.02 2.65 -12.09
N SER A 121 -19.26 2.95 -10.81
CA SER A 121 -20.36 3.81 -10.36
C SER A 121 -20.08 5.31 -10.52
N CYS A 122 -21.14 6.13 -10.46
CA CYS A 122 -21.06 7.59 -10.51
C CYS A 122 -20.22 8.23 -9.40
N LEU A 123 -19.85 7.49 -8.35
CA LEU A 123 -18.94 7.93 -7.30
C LEU A 123 -17.56 8.34 -7.83
N HIS A 124 -17.16 7.83 -9.01
CA HIS A 124 -15.94 8.24 -9.71
C HIS A 124 -15.90 9.76 -9.98
N ASN A 125 -17.05 10.38 -10.21
CA ASN A 125 -17.16 11.75 -10.67
C ASN A 125 -16.97 12.79 -9.55
N LYS A 126 -17.06 12.39 -8.27
CA LYS A 126 -17.11 13.36 -7.17
C LYS A 126 -15.73 13.61 -6.55
N TYR A 127 -15.33 14.88 -6.54
CA TYR A 127 -14.14 15.35 -5.84
C TYR A 127 -14.48 15.71 -4.37
N SER A 128 -13.71 15.19 -3.41
CA SER A 128 -14.06 15.15 -1.97
C SER A 128 -12.85 15.29 -1.02
N GLU A 129 -11.89 16.16 -1.36
CA GLU A 129 -10.73 16.45 -0.50
C GLU A 129 -11.10 16.82 0.94
N GLY A 130 -10.24 16.41 1.87
CA GLY A 130 -10.50 16.38 3.31
C GLY A 130 -11.10 15.05 3.78
N TYR A 131 -11.77 15.08 4.92
CA TYR A 131 -12.35 13.91 5.58
C TYR A 131 -13.85 14.14 5.87
N PRO A 132 -14.65 13.10 6.17
CA PRO A 132 -16.07 13.25 6.46
C PRO A 132 -16.36 14.33 7.53
N GLY A 133 -17.29 15.23 7.24
CA GLY A 133 -17.60 16.40 8.08
C GLY A 133 -16.60 17.57 8.02
N GLN A 134 -15.44 17.40 7.38
CA GLN A 134 -14.40 18.42 7.20
C GLN A 134 -13.84 18.36 5.76
N ARG A 135 -14.72 18.62 4.78
CA ARG A 135 -14.39 18.65 3.36
C ARG A 135 -14.07 20.07 2.89
N TYR A 136 -13.18 20.19 1.91
CA TYR A 136 -12.83 21.45 1.27
C TYR A 136 -13.88 21.91 0.24
N TYR A 137 -14.72 20.98 -0.22
CA TYR A 137 -15.74 21.21 -1.25
C TYR A 137 -17.14 20.80 -0.77
N GLY A 138 -18.17 21.46 -1.31
CA GLY A 138 -19.57 21.11 -1.05
C GLY A 138 -20.06 19.84 -1.75
N GLY A 139 -21.32 19.47 -1.48
CA GLY A 139 -22.03 18.38 -2.14
C GLY A 139 -21.54 16.97 -1.80
N ASN A 140 -20.89 16.79 -0.64
CA ASN A 140 -20.26 15.54 -0.23
C ASN A 140 -21.11 14.67 0.71
N GLN A 141 -22.40 15.00 0.94
CA GLN A 141 -23.23 14.33 1.95
C GLN A 141 -23.25 12.79 1.82
N PHE A 142 -23.43 12.25 0.61
CA PHE A 142 -23.41 10.80 0.36
C PHE A 142 -22.00 10.22 0.28
N ILE A 143 -20.98 11.03 -0.04
CA ILE A 143 -19.58 10.60 -0.01
C ILE A 143 -19.10 10.37 1.42
N ASP A 144 -19.53 11.25 2.34
CA ASP A 144 -19.26 11.13 3.77
C ASP A 144 -19.93 9.89 4.36
N GLU A 145 -21.15 9.56 3.93
CA GLU A 145 -21.82 8.30 4.29
C GLU A 145 -21.07 7.07 3.76
N VAL A 146 -20.66 7.07 2.47
CA VAL A 146 -19.87 5.97 1.87
C VAL A 146 -18.53 5.77 2.57
N GLU A 147 -17.78 6.84 2.85
CA GLU A 147 -16.48 6.74 3.51
C GLU A 147 -16.62 6.32 4.97
N ASN A 148 -17.61 6.84 5.71
CA ASN A 148 -17.88 6.39 7.07
C ASN A 148 -18.35 4.92 7.12
N LEU A 149 -19.13 4.46 6.15
CA LEU A 149 -19.51 3.05 6.04
C LEU A 149 -18.30 2.16 5.75
N ALA A 150 -17.39 2.58 4.87
CA ALA A 150 -16.14 1.87 4.61
C ALA A 150 -15.25 1.79 5.86
N ARG A 151 -15.08 2.89 6.59
CA ARG A 151 -14.34 2.96 7.86
C ARG A 151 -14.95 2.05 8.93
N LYS A 152 -16.27 2.14 9.13
CA LYS A 152 -17.03 1.30 10.07
C LYS A 152 -16.82 -0.19 9.75
N ARG A 153 -17.11 -0.60 8.51
CA ARG A 153 -16.97 -2.01 8.10
C ARG A 153 -15.53 -2.51 8.21
N ALA A 154 -14.54 -1.68 7.91
CA ALA A 154 -13.14 -2.06 8.08
C ALA A 154 -12.79 -2.38 9.55
N LEU A 155 -13.27 -1.59 10.52
CA LEU A 155 -13.09 -1.88 11.95
C LEU A 155 -13.85 -3.16 12.35
N GLU A 156 -15.10 -3.32 11.91
CA GLU A 156 -15.94 -4.50 12.18
C GLU A 156 -15.32 -5.80 11.64
N THR A 157 -14.80 -5.79 10.40
CA THR A 157 -14.17 -6.96 9.75
C THR A 157 -12.97 -7.48 10.52
N PHE A 158 -12.19 -6.61 11.17
CA PHE A 158 -11.06 -7.00 12.00
C PHE A 158 -11.39 -7.02 13.51
N LYS A 159 -12.67 -6.92 13.88
CA LYS A 159 -13.19 -7.00 15.25
C LYS A 159 -12.57 -5.95 16.20
N LEU A 160 -12.32 -4.76 15.69
CA LEU A 160 -11.60 -3.69 16.39
C LEU A 160 -12.56 -2.77 17.14
N ASN A 161 -12.22 -2.48 18.41
CA ASN A 161 -12.90 -1.46 19.20
C ASN A 161 -12.64 -0.06 18.59
N PRO A 162 -13.67 0.68 18.15
CA PRO A 162 -13.51 2.03 17.57
C PRO A 162 -12.93 3.07 18.54
N GLU A 163 -12.89 2.82 19.85
CA GLU A 163 -12.21 3.69 20.82
C GLU A 163 -10.70 3.47 20.89
N GLU A 164 -10.24 2.26 20.56
CA GLU A 164 -8.82 1.87 20.56
C GLU A 164 -8.18 1.92 19.17
N TRP A 165 -8.99 1.88 18.11
CA TRP A 165 -8.53 1.83 16.72
C TRP A 165 -9.30 2.81 15.84
N GLY A 166 -8.56 3.57 15.05
CA GLY A 166 -9.07 4.30 13.90
C GLY A 166 -8.59 3.69 12.59
N VAL A 167 -9.18 4.14 11.48
CA VAL A 167 -8.84 3.67 10.14
C VAL A 167 -8.97 4.79 9.10
N ASN A 168 -8.02 4.83 8.18
CA ASN A 168 -8.00 5.64 6.98
C ASN A 168 -8.09 4.72 5.75
N VAL A 169 -9.11 4.96 4.91
CA VAL A 169 -9.47 4.15 3.74
C VAL A 169 -9.16 4.83 2.40
N GLN A 170 -8.51 6.00 2.44
CA GLN A 170 -8.17 6.79 1.25
C GLN A 170 -6.86 6.40 0.51
N PRO A 171 -5.88 5.65 1.06
CA PRO A 171 -4.65 5.33 0.32
C PRO A 171 -4.89 4.60 -1.00
N TYR A 172 -4.33 5.13 -2.10
CA TYR A 172 -4.60 4.60 -3.44
C TYR A 172 -4.11 3.16 -3.67
N SER A 173 -3.12 2.70 -2.91
CA SER A 173 -2.62 1.31 -2.91
C SER A 173 -1.78 1.03 -1.66
N GLY A 174 -1.28 -0.20 -1.50
CA GLY A 174 -0.43 -0.59 -0.36
C GLY A 174 0.90 0.17 -0.28
N SER A 175 1.55 0.44 -1.42
CA SER A 175 2.83 1.16 -1.43
C SER A 175 2.68 2.63 -0.97
N PRO A 176 1.71 3.41 -1.47
CA PRO A 176 1.36 4.71 -0.89
C PRO A 176 0.94 4.64 0.59
N ALA A 177 0.18 3.60 0.99
CA ALA A 177 -0.23 3.44 2.40
C ALA A 177 0.97 3.31 3.34
N ASN A 178 1.93 2.44 2.99
CA ASN A 178 3.17 2.26 3.75
C ASN A 178 4.00 3.55 3.77
N PHE A 179 4.11 4.24 2.63
CA PHE A 179 4.86 5.50 2.55
C PHE A 179 4.21 6.63 3.37
N ALA A 180 2.88 6.71 3.43
CA ALA A 180 2.17 7.64 4.30
C ALA A 180 2.39 7.36 5.79
N VAL A 181 2.46 6.08 6.19
CA VAL A 181 2.84 5.69 7.55
C VAL A 181 4.24 6.18 7.89
N TYR A 182 5.23 5.98 7.01
CA TYR A 182 6.61 6.45 7.27
C TYR A 182 6.68 7.98 7.32
N THR A 183 6.06 8.69 6.38
CA THR A 183 5.97 10.15 6.38
C THR A 183 5.32 10.67 7.68
N ALA A 184 4.31 9.98 8.21
CA ALA A 184 3.67 10.34 9.46
C ALA A 184 4.58 10.21 10.70
N ILE A 185 5.40 9.15 10.82
CA ILE A 185 6.04 8.76 12.09
C ILE A 185 7.59 8.74 12.10
N CYS A 186 8.23 8.68 10.93
CA CYS A 186 9.68 8.55 10.82
C CYS A 186 10.42 9.88 10.72
N GLU A 187 9.82 10.90 10.08
CA GLU A 187 10.51 12.09 9.54
C GLU A 187 11.58 11.71 8.48
N PRO A 188 12.02 12.65 7.60
CA PRO A 188 13.09 12.36 6.64
C PRO A 188 14.35 11.83 7.32
N HIS A 189 14.98 10.82 6.74
CA HIS A 189 16.11 10.06 7.31
C HIS A 189 15.81 9.30 8.62
N GLY A 190 14.55 9.21 9.04
CA GLY A 190 14.12 8.32 10.12
C GLY A 190 14.52 6.86 9.85
N ARG A 191 14.84 6.12 10.92
CA ARG A 191 15.37 4.76 10.80
C ARG A 191 14.28 3.70 10.74
N ILE A 192 14.33 2.83 9.74
CA ILE A 192 13.32 1.77 9.49
C ILE A 192 14.02 0.40 9.46
N MET A 193 13.42 -0.62 10.08
CA MET A 193 13.81 -2.01 9.89
C MET A 193 12.64 -2.82 9.32
N GLY A 194 12.91 -3.60 8.28
CA GLY A 194 11.96 -4.52 7.63
C GLY A 194 12.69 -5.79 7.16
N LEU A 195 11.95 -6.82 6.76
CA LEU A 195 12.56 -8.04 6.22
C LEU A 195 13.25 -7.73 4.88
N ASP A 196 14.45 -8.28 4.67
CA ASP A 196 15.17 -8.12 3.41
C ASP A 196 14.35 -8.64 2.22
N LEU A 197 14.47 -7.99 1.06
CA LEU A 197 13.68 -8.34 -0.12
C LEU A 197 13.95 -9.78 -0.62
N PRO A 198 15.20 -10.27 -0.70
CA PRO A 198 15.47 -11.66 -1.08
C PRO A 198 15.00 -12.68 -0.05
N ASP A 199 14.86 -12.26 1.22
CA ASP A 199 14.49 -13.09 2.35
C ASP A 199 12.95 -13.17 2.53
N GLY A 200 12.18 -12.57 1.63
CA GLY A 200 10.71 -12.61 1.61
C GLY A 200 9.99 -11.31 1.97
N GLY A 201 10.74 -10.22 2.20
CA GLY A 201 10.20 -8.88 2.46
C GLY A 201 9.51 -8.22 1.24
N HIS A 202 9.13 -6.95 1.38
CA HIS A 202 8.54 -6.16 0.28
C HIS A 202 9.37 -4.91 -0.01
N LEU A 203 9.40 -4.47 -1.28
CA LEU A 203 10.13 -3.25 -1.72
C LEU A 203 9.85 -2.03 -0.84
N THR A 204 8.62 -1.85 -0.36
CA THR A 204 8.22 -0.70 0.46
C THR A 204 8.82 -0.72 1.86
N HIS A 205 9.32 -1.84 2.35
CA HIS A 205 9.90 -1.95 3.69
C HIS A 205 11.35 -1.43 3.75
N GLY A 206 11.91 -1.09 2.59
CA GLY A 206 13.28 -0.64 2.38
C GLY A 206 14.03 -1.64 1.49
N PHE A 207 14.57 -1.16 0.38
CA PHE A 207 15.43 -1.98 -0.48
C PHE A 207 16.50 -1.12 -1.18
N PHE A 208 17.74 -1.55 -1.01
CA PHE A 208 18.94 -0.94 -1.58
C PHE A 208 19.99 -2.01 -1.81
N THR A 209 20.90 -1.75 -2.75
CA THR A 209 22.11 -2.53 -2.98
C THR A 209 23.32 -1.75 -2.48
N ALA A 210 24.51 -2.38 -2.49
CA ALA A 210 25.77 -1.72 -2.15
C ALA A 210 26.06 -0.44 -2.99
N THR A 211 25.44 -0.30 -4.17
CA THR A 211 25.69 0.82 -5.11
C THR A 211 24.48 1.72 -5.33
N LYS A 212 23.25 1.33 -4.95
CA LYS A 212 22.04 2.07 -5.28
C LYS A 212 20.89 1.84 -4.30
N LYS A 213 20.31 2.92 -3.78
CA LYS A 213 18.99 2.93 -3.12
C LYS A 213 17.90 2.74 -4.21
N ILE A 214 17.10 1.67 -4.11
CA ILE A 214 16.12 1.27 -5.15
C ILE A 214 14.71 1.69 -4.76
N SER A 215 14.30 1.38 -3.52
CA SER A 215 13.00 1.76 -2.98
C SER A 215 12.99 3.23 -2.58
N ALA A 216 11.86 3.92 -2.85
CA ALA A 216 11.62 5.25 -2.32
C ALA A 216 11.77 5.31 -0.79
N THR A 217 11.38 4.24 -0.09
CA THR A 217 11.58 4.13 1.37
C THR A 217 13.06 4.30 1.74
N SER A 218 13.97 3.60 1.05
CA SER A 218 15.41 3.73 1.30
C SER A 218 16.01 5.05 0.82
N ILE A 219 15.35 5.77 -0.10
CA ILE A 219 15.78 7.09 -0.58
C ILE A 219 15.47 8.17 0.48
N PHE A 220 14.25 8.20 1.01
CA PHE A 220 13.78 9.23 1.94
C PHE A 220 13.98 8.90 3.42
N PHE A 221 14.18 7.62 3.75
CA PHE A 221 14.40 7.11 5.11
C PHE A 221 15.65 6.22 5.13
N GLU A 222 16.25 6.05 6.30
CA GLU A 222 17.41 5.15 6.44
C GLU A 222 16.93 3.75 6.84
N SER A 223 16.85 2.85 5.87
CA SER A 223 16.42 1.46 6.05
C SER A 223 17.60 0.53 6.37
N MET A 224 17.44 -0.41 7.29
CA MET A 224 18.36 -1.54 7.48
C MET A 224 17.55 -2.85 7.57
N PRO A 225 17.87 -3.89 6.77
CA PRO A 225 17.09 -5.12 6.79
C PRO A 225 17.35 -5.96 8.05
N TYR A 226 16.34 -6.74 8.45
CA TYR A 226 16.53 -8.00 9.17
C TYR A 226 16.35 -9.18 8.21
N LYS A 227 16.76 -10.38 8.63
CA LYS A 227 16.93 -11.55 7.75
C LYS A 227 16.25 -12.80 8.27
N VAL A 228 16.17 -13.82 7.42
CA VAL A 228 15.93 -15.20 7.84
C VAL A 228 17.25 -15.90 8.20
N ASP A 229 17.21 -16.88 9.10
CA ASP A 229 18.28 -17.88 9.19
C ASP A 229 18.27 -18.71 7.88
N PRO A 230 19.39 -18.78 7.15
CA PRO A 230 19.45 -19.48 5.87
C PRO A 230 19.29 -21.00 5.98
N THR A 231 19.37 -21.58 7.19
CA THR A 231 19.26 -23.02 7.42
C THR A 231 17.79 -23.47 7.53
N SER A 232 17.03 -22.81 8.39
CA SER A 232 15.61 -23.07 8.63
C SER A 232 14.68 -22.29 7.69
N GLY A 233 15.14 -21.16 7.15
CA GLY A 233 14.33 -20.20 6.40
C GLY A 233 13.36 -19.39 7.27
N LEU A 234 13.48 -19.45 8.60
CA LEU A 234 12.65 -18.69 9.54
C LEU A 234 13.30 -17.34 9.87
N ILE A 235 12.51 -16.32 10.21
CA ILE A 235 13.04 -15.00 10.63
C ILE A 235 13.94 -15.16 11.86
N ASP A 236 15.16 -14.61 11.79
CA ASP A 236 16.08 -14.57 12.92
C ASP A 236 15.72 -13.38 13.84
N TYR A 237 14.83 -13.66 14.79
CA TYR A 237 14.35 -12.69 15.77
C TYR A 237 15.42 -12.22 16.76
N ASP A 238 16.45 -13.02 17.02
CA ASP A 238 17.50 -12.68 17.98
C ASP A 238 18.55 -11.79 17.33
N GLN A 239 18.91 -12.06 16.06
CA GLN A 239 19.72 -11.17 15.26
C GLN A 239 18.99 -9.85 14.94
N LEU A 240 17.67 -9.88 14.72
CA LEU A 240 16.82 -8.68 14.66
C LEU A 240 16.91 -7.88 15.97
N GLU A 241 16.76 -8.51 17.14
CA GLU A 241 16.84 -7.81 18.42
C GLU A 241 18.23 -7.19 18.66
N ALA A 242 19.30 -7.92 18.38
CA ALA A 242 20.68 -7.44 18.48
C ALA A 242 20.92 -6.23 17.55
N ASN A 243 20.48 -6.33 16.30
CA ASN A 243 20.64 -5.27 15.30
C ASN A 243 19.78 -4.03 15.62
N ALA A 244 18.55 -4.22 16.11
CA ALA A 244 17.69 -3.11 16.53
C ALA A 244 18.32 -2.33 17.71
N LYS A 245 18.97 -3.01 18.66
CA LYS A 245 19.69 -2.37 19.78
C LYS A 245 20.83 -1.46 19.30
N LEU A 246 21.50 -1.79 18.19
CA LEU A 246 22.58 -0.98 17.60
C LEU A 246 22.04 0.12 16.68
N PHE A 247 21.09 -0.23 15.81
CA PHE A 247 20.57 0.67 14.77
C PHE A 247 19.54 1.68 15.29
N LYS A 248 18.86 1.41 16.41
CA LYS A 248 17.81 2.27 16.99
C LYS A 248 16.73 2.66 15.95
N PRO A 249 15.99 1.68 15.41
CA PRO A 249 14.91 1.97 14.48
C PRO A 249 13.81 2.81 15.14
N ARG A 250 13.27 3.77 14.39
CA ARG A 250 12.02 4.46 14.72
C ARG A 250 10.81 3.56 14.49
N VAL A 251 10.89 2.68 13.49
CA VAL A 251 9.84 1.72 13.12
C VAL A 251 10.45 0.35 12.85
N ILE A 252 9.84 -0.70 13.40
CA ILE A 252 10.08 -2.09 13.02
C ILE A 252 8.84 -2.58 12.28
N ILE A 253 9.04 -3.10 11.08
CA ILE A 253 7.98 -3.59 10.20
C ILE A 253 7.84 -5.11 10.39
N ALA A 254 6.64 -5.58 10.71
CA ALA A 254 6.28 -6.99 10.75
C ALA A 254 5.35 -7.30 9.57
N GLY A 255 5.93 -7.55 8.40
CA GLY A 255 5.20 -7.81 7.15
C GLY A 255 6.06 -8.48 6.09
N VAL A 256 5.41 -9.26 5.22
CA VAL A 256 6.07 -10.16 4.27
C VAL A 256 5.32 -10.25 2.94
N SER A 257 6.02 -10.63 1.88
CA SER A 257 5.42 -10.96 0.56
C SER A 257 5.66 -12.40 0.15
N CYS A 258 6.82 -12.98 0.50
CA CYS A 258 7.18 -14.36 0.16
C CYS A 258 7.80 -15.09 1.36
N TYR A 259 6.98 -15.34 2.39
CA TYR A 259 7.36 -16.06 3.61
C TYR A 259 6.17 -16.92 4.02
N SER A 260 6.34 -18.24 4.15
CA SER A 260 5.22 -19.19 4.26
C SER A 260 4.74 -19.46 5.69
N ARG A 261 5.25 -18.73 6.68
CA ARG A 261 4.94 -18.95 8.11
C ARG A 261 4.27 -17.75 8.75
N CYS A 262 3.51 -18.01 9.81
CA CYS A 262 2.96 -16.93 10.65
C CYS A 262 4.10 -16.15 11.34
N LEU A 263 3.87 -14.86 11.59
CA LEU A 263 4.84 -13.99 12.27
C LEU A 263 4.63 -14.02 13.79
N ASP A 264 5.71 -14.10 14.56
CA ASP A 264 5.68 -13.88 16.01
C ASP A 264 5.57 -12.37 16.32
N TYR A 265 4.34 -11.87 16.32
CA TYR A 265 4.02 -10.48 16.64
C TYR A 265 4.36 -10.11 18.10
N ALA A 266 4.36 -11.07 19.03
CA ALA A 266 4.74 -10.84 20.42
C ALA A 266 6.25 -10.58 20.56
N ARG A 267 7.08 -11.36 19.85
CA ARG A 267 8.53 -11.13 19.75
C ARG A 267 8.84 -9.80 19.09
N PHE A 268 8.14 -9.44 18.00
CA PHE A 268 8.25 -8.12 17.38
C PHE A 268 7.90 -6.98 18.36
N ARG A 269 6.80 -7.08 19.11
CA ARG A 269 6.37 -6.09 20.12
C ARG A 269 7.46 -5.84 21.15
N LYS A 270 7.97 -6.92 21.75
CA LYS A 270 9.05 -6.87 22.75
C LYS A 270 10.30 -6.15 22.22
N ILE A 271 10.69 -6.40 20.96
CA ILE A 271 11.85 -5.77 20.34
C ILE A 271 11.60 -4.28 20.05
N ALA A 272 10.38 -3.92 19.60
CA ALA A 272 9.99 -2.54 19.38
C ALA A 272 9.98 -1.74 20.69
N ASP A 273 9.39 -2.27 21.76
CA ASP A 273 9.35 -1.62 23.08
C ASP A 273 10.74 -1.41 23.67
N ALA A 274 11.61 -2.43 23.57
CA ALA A 274 13.01 -2.34 24.03
C ALA A 274 13.84 -1.27 23.31
N ASN A 275 13.36 -0.72 22.18
CA ASN A 275 14.01 0.35 21.42
C ASN A 275 13.17 1.64 21.33
N GLY A 276 11.98 1.70 21.95
CA GLY A 276 11.05 2.83 21.83
C GLY A 276 10.44 3.01 20.42
N SER A 277 10.54 1.98 19.57
CA SER A 277 10.05 1.98 18.20
C SER A 277 8.53 1.87 18.13
N TYR A 278 7.94 2.28 17.01
CA TYR A 278 6.62 1.81 16.61
C TYR A 278 6.73 0.41 15.98
N LEU A 279 5.81 -0.50 16.32
CA LEU A 279 5.57 -1.74 15.61
C LEU A 279 4.52 -1.48 14.53
N PHE A 280 4.92 -1.66 13.28
CA PHE A 280 4.07 -1.50 12.11
C PHE A 280 3.87 -2.85 11.42
N ALA A 281 2.66 -3.39 11.39
CA ALA A 281 2.38 -4.61 10.65
C ALA A 281 1.89 -4.29 9.22
N ASP A 282 2.51 -4.89 8.22
CA ASP A 282 1.98 -4.89 6.84
C ASP A 282 1.40 -6.28 6.56
N MET A 283 0.07 -6.38 6.69
CA MET A 283 -0.66 -7.64 6.54
C MET A 283 -1.19 -7.85 5.12
N ALA A 284 -0.70 -7.11 4.12
CA ALA A 284 -1.21 -7.10 2.75
C ALA A 284 -1.45 -8.48 2.14
N HIS A 285 -0.59 -9.45 2.43
CA HIS A 285 -0.70 -10.83 1.95
C HIS A 285 -1.73 -11.68 2.73
N ILE A 286 -1.93 -11.43 4.03
CA ILE A 286 -2.73 -12.30 4.93
C ILE A 286 -4.04 -11.66 5.41
N ALA A 287 -4.38 -10.45 4.99
CA ALA A 287 -5.56 -9.72 5.50
C ALA A 287 -6.89 -10.49 5.40
N GLY A 288 -7.09 -11.31 4.36
CA GLY A 288 -8.27 -12.18 4.29
C GLY A 288 -8.27 -13.28 5.37
N LEU A 289 -7.11 -13.89 5.62
CA LEU A 289 -6.91 -14.91 6.65
C LEU A 289 -7.10 -14.33 8.06
N VAL A 290 -6.62 -13.10 8.29
CA VAL A 290 -6.79 -12.35 9.55
C VAL A 290 -8.28 -12.00 9.77
N ALA A 291 -8.97 -11.49 8.74
CA ALA A 291 -10.41 -11.20 8.82
C ALA A 291 -11.25 -12.45 9.16
N ALA A 292 -10.91 -13.60 8.54
CA ALA A 292 -11.53 -14.87 8.85
C ALA A 292 -11.13 -15.45 10.23
N GLY A 293 -10.14 -14.88 10.90
CA GLY A 293 -9.68 -15.30 12.23
C GLY A 293 -8.97 -16.66 12.25
N ILE A 294 -8.36 -17.08 11.14
CA ILE A 294 -7.70 -18.39 11.00
C ILE A 294 -6.16 -18.32 11.10
N VAL A 295 -5.59 -17.13 11.21
CA VAL A 295 -4.17 -16.88 11.51
C VAL A 295 -4.06 -15.82 12.64
N PRO A 296 -2.93 -15.74 13.36
CA PRO A 296 -2.73 -14.74 14.41
C PRO A 296 -2.94 -13.30 13.92
N SER A 297 -3.62 -12.48 14.72
CA SER A 297 -3.97 -11.11 14.36
C SER A 297 -2.85 -10.12 14.74
N PRO A 298 -2.34 -9.28 13.80
CA PRO A 298 -1.36 -8.25 14.14
C PRO A 298 -1.92 -7.17 15.07
N PHE A 299 -3.24 -6.98 15.10
CA PHE A 299 -3.93 -5.94 15.87
C PHE A 299 -3.82 -6.09 17.39
N GLU A 300 -3.44 -7.27 17.89
CA GLU A 300 -3.17 -7.46 19.31
C GLU A 300 -1.89 -6.70 19.74
N TYR A 301 -0.89 -6.63 18.86
CA TYR A 301 0.47 -6.16 19.19
C TYR A 301 0.88 -4.84 18.51
N ALA A 302 0.42 -4.61 17.28
CA ALA A 302 0.89 -3.49 16.48
C ALA A 302 0.36 -2.12 16.97
N ASP A 303 1.16 -1.07 16.75
CA ASP A 303 0.72 0.32 16.88
C ASP A 303 -0.06 0.77 15.63
N ILE A 304 0.34 0.25 14.47
CA ILE A 304 -0.19 0.58 13.14
C ILE A 304 -0.30 -0.71 12.33
N VAL A 305 -1.37 -0.88 11.56
CA VAL A 305 -1.52 -1.99 10.60
C VAL A 305 -1.88 -1.42 9.23
N SER A 306 -1.11 -1.75 8.18
CA SER A 306 -1.49 -1.47 6.80
C SER A 306 -1.91 -2.75 6.08
N THR A 307 -2.72 -2.59 5.03
CA THR A 307 -3.01 -3.68 4.11
C THR A 307 -3.34 -3.17 2.72
N THR A 308 -3.09 -3.99 1.71
CA THR A 308 -3.82 -3.92 0.44
C THR A 308 -5.19 -4.59 0.54
N THR A 309 -6.17 -4.11 -0.21
CA THR A 309 -7.53 -4.69 -0.19
C THR A 309 -7.78 -5.79 -1.23
N HIS A 310 -6.87 -5.99 -2.20
CA HIS A 310 -7.10 -6.85 -3.37
C HIS A 310 -6.61 -8.30 -3.28
N LYS A 311 -5.70 -8.64 -2.35
CA LYS A 311 -5.05 -9.97 -2.28
C LYS A 311 -5.98 -11.03 -1.66
N THR A 312 -5.61 -11.64 -0.54
CA THR A 312 -6.48 -12.57 0.21
C THR A 312 -7.81 -11.93 0.65
N LEU A 313 -7.86 -10.60 0.81
CA LEU A 313 -9.10 -9.87 1.11
C LEU A 313 -10.06 -9.70 -0.08
N ARG A 314 -9.60 -9.96 -1.32
CA ARG A 314 -10.42 -10.09 -2.55
C ARG A 314 -11.29 -8.87 -2.93
N GLY A 315 -10.97 -7.69 -2.43
CA GLY A 315 -11.61 -6.41 -2.76
C GLY A 315 -10.96 -5.66 -3.93
N PRO A 316 -11.22 -4.35 -4.08
CA PRO A 316 -10.64 -3.55 -5.15
C PRO A 316 -9.14 -3.28 -4.92
N ARG A 317 -8.45 -2.72 -5.92
CA ARG A 317 -7.06 -2.26 -5.77
C ARG A 317 -7.01 -0.94 -4.97
N ALA A 318 -6.81 -1.05 -3.66
CA ALA A 318 -6.54 0.07 -2.74
C ALA A 318 -5.61 -0.33 -1.58
N GLY A 319 -5.27 0.64 -0.74
CA GLY A 319 -4.63 0.46 0.56
C GLY A 319 -5.50 0.99 1.71
N VAL A 320 -5.34 0.42 2.90
CA VAL A 320 -6.00 0.86 4.14
C VAL A 320 -4.96 0.92 5.25
N ILE A 321 -5.04 1.95 6.10
CA ILE A 321 -4.17 2.12 7.28
C ILE A 321 -5.04 2.17 8.53
N PHE A 322 -4.82 1.23 9.45
CA PHE A 322 -5.36 1.21 10.80
C PHE A 322 -4.31 1.73 11.78
N PHE A 323 -4.75 2.40 12.84
CA PHE A 323 -3.86 2.96 13.85
C PHE A 323 -4.49 2.93 15.24
N ARG A 324 -3.66 2.70 16.26
CA ARG A 324 -4.07 2.79 17.66
C ARG A 324 -4.49 4.22 18.04
N LYS A 325 -5.47 4.30 18.93
CA LYS A 325 -5.91 5.50 19.66
C LYS A 325 -5.81 5.26 21.17
N GLY A 326 -6.08 6.28 21.98
CA GLY A 326 -6.08 6.16 23.45
C GLY A 326 -4.67 6.20 24.05
N VAL A 327 -4.45 5.45 25.13
CA VAL A 327 -3.18 5.46 25.89
C VAL A 327 -2.16 4.53 25.22
N ARG A 328 -0.99 5.06 24.87
CA ARG A 328 0.16 4.28 24.37
C ARG A 328 0.99 3.68 25.48
N SER A 329 1.28 4.46 26.52
CA SER A 329 2.08 4.01 27.66
C SER A 329 1.85 4.90 28.87
N VAL A 330 2.21 4.40 30.05
CA VAL A 330 2.18 5.17 31.30
C VAL A 330 3.61 5.29 31.82
N LYS A 331 4.08 6.51 32.05
CA LYS A 331 5.40 6.77 32.65
C LYS A 331 5.43 6.35 34.12
N PRO A 332 6.61 6.13 34.73
CA PRO A 332 6.73 5.78 36.16
C PRO A 332 6.10 6.79 37.14
N ASN A 333 5.90 8.05 36.72
CA ASN A 333 5.21 9.10 37.48
C ASN A 333 3.66 9.06 37.33
N GLY A 334 3.09 8.07 36.65
CA GLY A 334 1.65 7.96 36.38
C GLY A 334 1.14 8.76 35.18
N GLU A 335 1.99 9.52 34.49
CA GLU A 335 1.62 10.31 33.32
C GLU A 335 1.29 9.40 32.12
N LYS A 336 0.06 9.53 31.59
CA LYS A 336 -0.41 8.79 30.41
C LYS A 336 0.09 9.47 29.13
N ILE A 337 0.90 8.76 28.35
CA ILE A 337 1.25 9.16 26.99
C ILE A 337 0.16 8.64 26.05
N MET A 338 -0.50 9.54 25.32
CA MET A 338 -1.54 9.20 24.35
C MET A 338 -0.93 8.89 22.98
N TYR A 339 -1.62 8.09 22.17
CA TYR A 339 -1.31 7.96 20.75
C TYR A 339 -1.65 9.26 19.99
N ASP A 340 -0.73 9.70 19.13
CA ASP A 340 -0.87 10.85 18.21
C ASP A 340 -1.12 10.42 16.75
N LEU A 341 -1.27 9.10 16.53
CA LEU A 341 -1.23 8.47 15.21
C LEU A 341 -2.35 8.91 14.26
N GLU A 342 -3.57 9.06 14.76
CA GLU A 342 -4.74 9.45 13.95
C GLU A 342 -4.50 10.76 13.19
N SER A 343 -4.08 11.80 13.92
CA SER A 343 -3.79 13.11 13.34
C SER A 343 -2.65 13.03 12.32
N ARG A 344 -1.55 12.34 12.68
CA ARG A 344 -0.33 12.26 11.85
C ARG A 344 -0.55 11.48 10.57
N ILE A 345 -1.22 10.32 10.65
CA ILE A 345 -1.48 9.46 9.48
C ILE A 345 -2.50 10.12 8.57
N ASN A 346 -3.58 10.69 9.10
CA ASN A 346 -4.57 11.38 8.28
C ASN A 346 -3.94 12.59 7.56
N GLN A 347 -3.13 13.40 8.24
CA GLN A 347 -2.42 14.54 7.61
C GLN A 347 -1.37 14.10 6.58
N ALA A 348 -0.66 12.99 6.81
CA ALA A 348 0.31 12.44 5.86
C ALA A 348 -0.36 11.90 4.60
N VAL A 349 -1.54 11.27 4.71
CA VAL A 349 -2.34 10.86 3.54
C VAL A 349 -2.85 12.09 2.80
N PHE A 350 -3.56 13.00 3.48
CA PHE A 350 -4.06 14.25 2.92
C PHE A 350 -3.96 15.38 3.97
N PRO A 351 -3.36 16.55 3.66
CA PRO A 351 -2.89 17.00 2.34
C PRO A 351 -1.43 16.60 2.02
N GLY A 352 -0.79 15.73 2.82
CA GLY A 352 0.64 15.48 2.72
C GLY A 352 1.12 14.79 1.43
N LEU A 353 0.38 13.80 0.91
CA LEU A 353 0.83 12.94 -0.19
C LEU A 353 -0.21 12.71 -1.31
N GLN A 354 -1.50 12.81 -1.00
CA GLN A 354 -2.60 12.62 -1.94
C GLN A 354 -3.49 13.87 -2.03
N GLY A 355 -4.27 13.96 -3.11
CA GLY A 355 -5.34 14.95 -3.29
C GLY A 355 -6.71 14.32 -3.06
N GLY A 356 -7.64 14.46 -4.01
CA GLY A 356 -8.97 13.86 -3.95
C GLY A 356 -8.96 12.33 -3.80
N PRO A 357 -9.78 11.75 -2.89
CA PRO A 357 -9.86 10.31 -2.71
C PRO A 357 -10.72 9.63 -3.80
N HIS A 358 -10.43 8.35 -4.09
CA HIS A 358 -11.15 7.57 -5.09
C HIS A 358 -12.44 6.96 -4.50
N ASN A 359 -13.53 7.72 -4.50
CA ASN A 359 -14.77 7.35 -3.78
C ASN A 359 -15.44 6.06 -4.31
N ASN A 360 -15.38 5.81 -5.62
CA ASN A 360 -15.81 4.53 -6.23
C ASN A 360 -15.02 3.33 -5.67
N THR A 361 -13.72 3.49 -5.48
CA THR A 361 -12.85 2.50 -4.84
C THR A 361 -13.17 2.33 -3.37
N ILE A 362 -13.45 3.41 -2.63
CA ILE A 362 -13.85 3.36 -1.22
C ILE A 362 -15.17 2.61 -1.04
N ALA A 363 -16.15 2.79 -1.94
CA ALA A 363 -17.36 1.97 -1.96
C ALA A 363 -17.05 0.48 -2.21
N GLY A 364 -16.13 0.17 -3.14
CA GLY A 364 -15.63 -1.19 -3.35
C GLY A 364 -14.98 -1.79 -2.09
N ILE A 365 -14.26 -0.99 -1.29
CA ILE A 365 -13.72 -1.41 0.01
C ILE A 365 -14.87 -1.73 0.97
N ALA A 366 -15.88 -0.86 1.09
CA ALA A 366 -17.05 -1.11 1.94
C ALA A 366 -17.80 -2.40 1.56
N THR A 367 -17.89 -2.72 0.27
CA THR A 367 -18.49 -3.97 -0.23
C THR A 367 -17.63 -5.18 0.08
N ALA A 368 -16.32 -5.12 -0.16
CA ALA A 368 -15.40 -6.22 0.14
C ALA A 368 -15.30 -6.52 1.65
N MET A 369 -15.29 -5.49 2.51
CA MET A 369 -15.30 -5.65 3.97
C MET A 369 -16.57 -6.33 4.47
N LEU A 370 -17.75 -6.01 3.89
CA LEU A 370 -19.00 -6.71 4.21
C LEU A 370 -18.93 -8.20 3.81
N GLN A 371 -18.36 -8.51 2.64
CA GLN A 371 -18.16 -9.89 2.19
C GLN A 371 -17.21 -10.66 3.12
N ALA A 372 -16.14 -10.00 3.59
CA ALA A 372 -15.17 -10.59 4.52
C ALA A 372 -15.75 -10.95 5.90
N GLN A 373 -16.92 -10.41 6.26
CA GLN A 373 -17.65 -10.75 7.48
C GLN A 373 -18.57 -11.97 7.34
N GLN A 374 -18.80 -12.49 6.12
CA GLN A 374 -19.76 -13.57 5.87
C GLN A 374 -19.17 -14.96 6.15
N PRO A 375 -19.97 -15.95 6.61
CA PRO A 375 -19.52 -17.33 6.84
C PRO A 375 -18.86 -17.97 5.62
N GLU A 376 -19.37 -17.72 4.41
CA GLU A 376 -18.85 -18.25 3.15
C GLU A 376 -17.43 -17.74 2.85
N PHE A 377 -17.10 -16.52 3.29
CA PHE A 377 -15.75 -16.00 3.18
C PHE A 377 -14.80 -16.69 4.16
N ILE A 378 -15.26 -17.00 5.38
CA ILE A 378 -14.47 -17.74 6.38
C ILE A 378 -14.15 -19.15 5.85
N GLU A 379 -15.13 -19.86 5.28
CA GLU A 379 -14.92 -21.18 4.67
C GLU A 379 -14.00 -21.10 3.43
N TYR A 380 -14.14 -20.05 2.60
CA TYR A 380 -13.21 -19.79 1.50
C TYR A 380 -11.75 -19.64 2.00
N GLN A 381 -11.50 -18.86 3.06
CA GLN A 381 -10.14 -18.68 3.59
C GLN A 381 -9.58 -19.98 4.19
N LYS A 382 -10.41 -20.78 4.88
CA LYS A 382 -10.02 -22.13 5.36
C LYS A 382 -9.61 -23.03 4.19
N GLN A 383 -10.38 -23.02 3.10
CA GLN A 383 -10.10 -23.81 1.92
C GLN A 383 -8.82 -23.33 1.19
N VAL A 384 -8.52 -22.02 1.20
CA VAL A 384 -7.26 -21.47 0.69
C VAL A 384 -6.05 -22.05 1.43
N VAL A 385 -6.03 -22.02 2.77
CA VAL A 385 -4.92 -22.59 3.56
C VAL A 385 -4.81 -24.10 3.36
N LYS A 386 -5.94 -24.82 3.39
CA LYS A 386 -6.00 -26.27 3.13
C LYS A 386 -5.45 -26.65 1.76
N ASN A 387 -5.75 -25.86 0.72
CA ASN A 387 -5.21 -26.06 -0.62
C ASN A 387 -3.70 -25.81 -0.68
N ALA A 388 -3.20 -24.74 -0.04
CA ALA A 388 -1.77 -24.43 0.01
C ALA A 388 -0.97 -25.52 0.74
N GLN A 389 -1.50 -26.03 1.86
CA GLN A 389 -0.94 -27.18 2.58
C GLN A 389 -0.94 -28.45 1.72
N ARG A 390 -2.08 -28.79 1.09
CA ARG A 390 -2.18 -29.98 0.23
C ARG A 390 -1.25 -29.93 -0.99
N LEU A 391 -1.06 -28.74 -1.57
CA LEU A 391 -0.08 -28.50 -2.65
C LEU A 391 1.34 -28.69 -2.14
N CYS A 392 1.67 -28.12 -0.98
CA CYS A 392 2.98 -28.27 -0.34
C CYS A 392 3.34 -29.75 -0.10
N GLU A 393 2.42 -30.52 0.51
CA GLU A 393 2.56 -31.97 0.68
C GLU A 393 2.77 -32.72 -0.65
N GLY A 394 2.04 -32.32 -1.69
CA GLY A 394 2.14 -32.91 -3.03
C GLY A 394 3.48 -32.62 -3.73
N LEU A 395 4.05 -31.44 -3.50
CA LEU A 395 5.38 -31.06 -3.99
C LEU A 395 6.47 -31.82 -3.24
N ILE A 396 6.40 -31.87 -1.91
CA ILE A 396 7.35 -32.60 -1.07
C ILE A 396 7.33 -34.11 -1.40
N SER A 397 6.15 -34.71 -1.60
CA SER A 397 6.05 -36.12 -1.99
C SER A 397 6.59 -36.43 -3.38
N LYS A 398 6.73 -35.42 -4.24
CA LYS A 398 7.42 -35.49 -5.54
C LYS A 398 8.92 -35.16 -5.46
N GLY A 399 9.48 -34.98 -4.26
CA GLY A 399 10.90 -34.70 -4.03
C GLY A 399 11.31 -33.24 -4.17
N TYR A 400 10.36 -32.30 -4.32
CA TYR A 400 10.68 -30.87 -4.33
C TYR A 400 10.99 -30.38 -2.92
N LYS A 401 12.04 -29.57 -2.79
CA LYS A 401 12.37 -28.89 -1.53
C LYS A 401 11.51 -27.63 -1.39
N VAL A 402 10.86 -27.48 -0.24
CA VAL A 402 10.03 -26.31 0.09
C VAL A 402 10.71 -25.53 1.22
N ALA A 403 10.81 -24.21 1.08
CA ALA A 403 11.38 -23.34 2.11
C ALA A 403 10.60 -23.46 3.42
N THR A 404 11.32 -23.48 4.56
CA THR A 404 10.77 -23.77 5.90
C THR A 404 10.11 -25.15 6.07
N GLY A 405 10.12 -26.02 5.04
CA GLY A 405 9.51 -27.35 5.07
C GLY A 405 7.97 -27.38 5.11
N GLY A 406 7.28 -26.26 4.82
CA GLY A 406 5.83 -26.21 4.92
C GLY A 406 5.21 -24.82 4.71
N THR A 407 3.91 -24.71 4.97
CA THR A 407 3.18 -23.44 4.99
C THR A 407 2.07 -23.41 6.04
N ASP A 408 1.92 -22.25 6.67
CA ASP A 408 0.83 -21.93 7.60
C ASP A 408 -0.23 -21.03 6.92
N ILE A 409 0.06 -20.53 5.70
CA ILE A 409 -0.71 -19.50 4.99
C ILE A 409 -0.98 -19.92 3.54
N HIS A 410 -1.40 -18.97 2.69
CA HIS A 410 -1.88 -19.21 1.33
C HIS A 410 -0.79 -19.39 0.25
N LEU A 411 0.49 -19.46 0.61
CA LEU A 411 1.61 -19.53 -0.35
C LEU A 411 2.63 -20.60 -0.01
N VAL A 412 3.38 -21.06 -1.01
CA VAL A 412 4.48 -22.03 -0.90
C VAL A 412 5.68 -21.52 -1.69
N LEU A 413 6.87 -21.53 -1.12
CA LEU A 413 8.12 -21.19 -1.80
C LEU A 413 8.91 -22.46 -2.11
N VAL A 414 9.07 -22.78 -3.39
CA VAL A 414 9.74 -24.01 -3.87
C VAL A 414 11.17 -23.70 -4.28
N ASP A 415 12.12 -24.45 -3.74
CA ASP A 415 13.53 -24.39 -4.12
C ASP A 415 13.77 -25.29 -5.34
N LEU A 416 13.91 -24.66 -6.51
CA LEU A 416 14.12 -25.34 -7.78
C LEU A 416 15.60 -25.64 -8.08
N THR A 417 16.55 -25.27 -7.20
CA THR A 417 18.00 -25.45 -7.46
C THR A 417 18.43 -26.90 -7.65
N SER A 418 17.67 -27.85 -7.08
CA SER A 418 17.87 -29.30 -7.23
C SER A 418 17.11 -29.92 -8.42
N THR A 419 16.35 -29.13 -9.18
CA THR A 419 15.46 -29.60 -10.26
C THR A 419 16.01 -29.19 -11.63
N GLY A 420 16.05 -30.10 -12.60
CA GLY A 420 16.88 -29.83 -13.77
C GLY A 420 16.75 -30.75 -14.98
N GLU A 421 15.55 -31.19 -15.38
CA GLU A 421 15.38 -31.88 -16.67
C GLU A 421 15.86 -31.01 -17.84
N ILE A 422 15.38 -29.76 -17.92
CA ILE A 422 15.82 -28.79 -18.94
C ILE A 422 17.24 -28.30 -18.63
N SER A 423 17.57 -28.06 -17.35
CA SER A 423 18.89 -27.59 -16.92
C SER A 423 20.03 -28.57 -17.24
N ALA A 424 19.75 -29.87 -17.32
CA ALA A 424 20.69 -30.90 -17.77
C ALA A 424 21.00 -30.80 -19.27
N ILE A 425 20.08 -30.24 -20.07
CA ILE A 425 20.25 -30.01 -21.51
C ILE A 425 20.89 -28.64 -21.77
N SER A 426 20.43 -27.60 -21.06
CA SER A 426 20.89 -26.21 -21.28
C SER A 426 22.16 -25.83 -20.52
N GLY A 427 22.54 -26.59 -19.51
CA GLY A 427 23.48 -26.12 -18.49
C GLY A 427 22.89 -24.97 -17.63
N PRO A 428 23.73 -24.32 -16.82
CA PRO A 428 23.29 -23.44 -15.73
C PRO A 428 22.94 -22.00 -16.15
N LYS A 429 23.10 -21.65 -17.43
CA LYS A 429 22.93 -20.27 -17.92
C LYS A 429 21.50 -20.01 -18.36
N LEU A 430 20.89 -18.94 -17.84
CA LEU A 430 19.52 -18.54 -18.19
C LEU A 430 19.29 -18.29 -19.70
N PRO A 431 20.21 -17.68 -20.48
CA PRO A 431 20.07 -17.57 -21.93
C PRO A 431 19.97 -18.93 -22.63
N ASP A 432 20.80 -19.89 -22.22
CA ASP A 432 20.85 -21.23 -22.81
C ASP A 432 19.58 -22.03 -22.44
N PHE A 433 19.10 -21.89 -21.20
CA PHE A 433 17.82 -22.45 -20.73
C PHE A 433 16.63 -21.92 -21.54
N LYS A 434 16.57 -20.60 -21.77
CA LYS A 434 15.56 -19.98 -22.64
C LYS A 434 15.67 -20.49 -24.08
N ASN A 435 16.88 -20.61 -24.62
CA ASN A 435 17.11 -21.11 -25.96
C ASN A 435 16.59 -22.55 -26.12
N VAL A 436 16.90 -23.45 -25.18
CA VAL A 436 16.38 -24.83 -25.18
C VAL A 436 14.85 -24.86 -25.15
N ILE A 437 14.20 -24.07 -24.29
CA ILE A 437 12.74 -23.96 -24.25
C ILE A 437 12.14 -23.50 -25.59
N SER A 438 12.81 -22.60 -26.30
CA SER A 438 12.32 -22.06 -27.58
C SER A 438 12.68 -22.88 -28.82
N THR A 439 13.61 -23.84 -28.74
CA THR A 439 14.16 -24.53 -29.93
C THR A 439 14.17 -26.07 -29.86
N ASN A 440 14.16 -26.67 -28.66
CA ASN A 440 14.16 -28.13 -28.53
C ASN A 440 12.74 -28.67 -28.74
N ALA A 441 12.55 -29.46 -29.81
CA ALA A 441 11.24 -29.96 -30.22
C ALA A 441 10.53 -30.80 -29.15
N ASP A 442 11.26 -31.63 -28.39
CA ASP A 442 10.69 -32.47 -27.33
C ASP A 442 10.21 -31.63 -26.14
N VAL A 443 11.00 -30.61 -25.75
CA VAL A 443 10.63 -29.65 -24.71
C VAL A 443 9.42 -28.82 -25.13
N ILE A 444 9.38 -28.34 -26.39
CA ILE A 444 8.23 -27.62 -26.94
C ILE A 444 6.97 -28.51 -26.94
N ALA A 445 7.08 -29.77 -27.35
CA ALA A 445 5.97 -30.73 -27.35
C ALA A 445 5.44 -31.00 -25.93
N LYS A 446 6.35 -31.22 -24.96
CA LYS A 446 5.98 -31.36 -23.53
C LYS A 446 5.28 -30.12 -22.98
N ILE A 447 5.81 -28.92 -23.23
CA ILE A 447 5.19 -27.65 -22.80
C ILE A 447 3.81 -27.48 -23.44
N LYS A 448 3.63 -27.89 -24.71
CA LYS A 448 2.33 -27.84 -25.38
C LYS A 448 1.32 -28.81 -24.76
N SER A 449 1.71 -30.06 -24.46
CA SER A 449 0.85 -31.03 -23.75
C SER A 449 0.41 -30.49 -22.39
N LEU A 450 1.39 -30.06 -21.58
CA LEU A 450 1.13 -29.49 -20.25
C LEU A 450 0.21 -28.27 -20.31
N ARG A 451 0.33 -27.42 -21.34
CA ARG A 451 -0.60 -26.30 -21.54
C ARG A 451 -2.02 -26.80 -21.83
N GLN A 452 -2.19 -27.75 -22.74
CA GLN A 452 -3.52 -28.31 -23.06
C GLN A 452 -4.16 -29.00 -21.85
N GLU A 453 -3.37 -29.69 -21.03
CA GLU A 453 -3.83 -30.29 -19.77
C GLU A 453 -4.25 -29.23 -18.74
N VAL A 454 -3.53 -28.10 -18.65
CA VAL A 454 -3.87 -26.97 -17.79
C VAL A 454 -5.14 -26.26 -18.25
N GLU A 455 -5.25 -25.94 -19.54
CA GLU A 455 -6.41 -25.28 -20.15
C GLU A 455 -7.68 -26.13 -19.96
N ALA A 456 -7.63 -27.42 -20.33
CA ALA A 456 -8.74 -28.34 -20.17
C ALA A 456 -9.12 -28.61 -18.71
N PHE A 457 -8.21 -28.40 -17.75
CA PHE A 457 -8.51 -28.47 -16.33
C PHE A 457 -9.12 -27.18 -15.80
N SER A 458 -8.59 -26.00 -16.18
CA SER A 458 -9.06 -24.70 -15.67
C SER A 458 -10.44 -24.32 -16.19
N GLU A 459 -10.78 -24.68 -17.43
CA GLU A 459 -12.10 -24.43 -18.04
C GLU A 459 -13.29 -24.99 -17.22
N ASN A 460 -13.06 -25.98 -16.35
CA ASN A 460 -14.10 -26.55 -15.49
C ASN A 460 -14.52 -25.62 -14.33
N PHE A 461 -13.81 -24.51 -14.11
CA PHE A 461 -14.04 -23.60 -12.99
C PHE A 461 -14.61 -22.25 -13.46
N PRO A 462 -15.68 -21.73 -12.81
CA PRO A 462 -16.29 -20.47 -13.19
C PRO A 462 -15.46 -19.26 -12.75
N LEU A 463 -15.26 -18.29 -13.64
CA LEU A 463 -14.70 -16.98 -13.33
C LEU A 463 -15.80 -16.01 -12.86
N PRO A 464 -15.68 -15.32 -11.71
CA PRO A 464 -16.69 -14.37 -11.25
C PRO A 464 -16.67 -13.07 -12.08
N GLY A 465 -17.85 -12.51 -12.35
CA GLY A 465 -18.03 -11.27 -13.10
C GLY A 465 -19.06 -11.40 -14.23
N TYR A 466 -19.24 -10.34 -15.01
CA TYR A 466 -20.03 -10.39 -16.25
C TYR A 466 -19.29 -11.20 -17.34
N PRO A 467 -19.99 -11.76 -18.36
CA PRO A 467 -19.34 -12.40 -19.51
C PRO A 467 -18.33 -11.50 -20.25
N THR A 468 -18.42 -10.19 -20.07
CA THR A 468 -17.57 -9.14 -20.67
C THR A 468 -16.48 -8.58 -19.75
N HIS A 469 -16.36 -9.06 -18.50
CA HIS A 469 -15.36 -8.62 -17.51
C HIS A 469 -14.36 -9.72 -17.17
#